data_AF-A0A8K0KJS3-F1
#
_entry.id   AF-A0A8K0KJS3-F1
#
_cell.length_a   1.000
_cell.length_b   1.000
_cell.length_c   1.000
_cell.angle_alpha   90.00
_cell.angle_beta   90.00
_cell.angle_gamma   90.00
#
_symmetry.space_group_name_H-M   'P 1'
#
loop_
_entity.id
_entity.type
_entity.pdbx_description
1 polymer ?
#
loop_
_entity_poly.entity_id
_entity_poly.type
_entity_poly.pdbx_seq_one_letter_code
_entity_poly.pdbx_strand_id
1 'polypeptide(L)'
;MNIGQTYLNPSNPSGYSGESRLINSLKGKYTPKEIREWLEGLDAYTVHKPVHRMFDSNRYHVTNIGDLWQCDLIDMRNLKDHNDGINYSITLRACIARKMALPIVRKHVEGCPE
;
A
#
# COMPACT_ATOMS: atom_id res chain seq x y z
N MET A 1 9.81 24.85 28.84
CA MET A 1 9.48 24.71 27.41
C MET A 1 8.64 23.45 27.31
N ASN A 2 7.34 23.59 27.07
CA ASN A 2 6.40 22.48 27.03
C ASN A 2 6.55 21.74 25.68
N ILE A 3 6.26 20.43 25.65
CA ILE A 3 6.26 19.61 24.42
C ILE A 3 5.36 20.25 23.35
N GLY A 4 4.13 20.62 23.70
CA GLY A 4 3.15 21.21 22.77
C GLY A 4 3.57 22.56 22.21
N GLN A 5 4.13 23.44 23.04
CA GLN A 5 4.64 24.74 22.57
C GLN A 5 5.84 24.61 21.61
N THR A 6 6.61 23.53 21.74
CA THR A 6 7.76 23.25 20.88
C THR A 6 7.32 22.64 19.56
N TYR A 7 6.38 21.69 19.61
CA TYR A 7 5.92 20.93 18.45
C TYR A 7 4.92 21.70 17.57
N LEU A 8 4.00 22.46 18.17
CA LEU A 8 2.97 23.21 17.44
C LEU A 8 3.45 24.58 16.93
N ASN A 9 4.72 24.92 17.12
CA ASN A 9 5.29 26.19 16.67
C ASN A 9 6.02 26.01 15.33
N PRO A 10 5.48 26.54 14.21
CA PRO A 10 6.12 26.42 12.90
C PRO A 10 7.48 27.11 12.80
N SER A 11 7.72 28.14 13.64
CA SER A 11 9.00 28.86 13.69
C SER A 11 10.10 28.05 14.38
N ASN A 12 9.73 27.01 15.14
CA ASN A 12 10.69 26.12 15.77
C ASN A 12 11.16 25.07 14.75
N PRO A 13 12.48 24.84 14.59
CA PRO A 13 13.01 23.77 13.74
C PRO A 13 12.49 22.36 14.05
N SER A 14 11.96 22.17 15.26
CA SER A 14 11.39 20.90 15.75
C SER A 14 9.87 20.83 15.61
N GLY A 15 9.23 21.89 15.11
CA GLY A 15 7.79 21.98 14.90
C GLY A 15 7.32 21.03 13.79
N TYR A 16 6.20 20.35 14.03
CA TYR A 16 5.61 19.33 13.13
C TYR A 16 6.60 18.30 12.58
N SER A 17 7.71 18.09 13.28
CA SER A 17 8.82 17.28 12.81
C SER A 17 8.68 15.83 13.27
N GLY A 18 9.60 14.97 12.83
CA GLY A 18 9.65 13.58 13.29
C GLY A 18 10.08 13.48 14.76
N GLU A 19 9.68 12.39 15.41
CA GLU A 19 9.97 12.07 16.82
C GLU A 19 11.43 12.34 17.22
N SER A 20 12.40 11.89 16.41
CA SER A 20 13.82 12.03 16.70
C SER A 20 14.28 13.48 16.83
N ARG A 21 13.72 14.39 16.03
CA ARG A 21 14.05 15.83 16.10
C ARG A 21 13.47 16.47 17.36
N LEU A 22 12.24 16.12 17.70
CA LEU A 22 11.60 16.61 18.93
C LEU A 22 12.34 16.12 20.17
N ILE A 23 12.69 14.82 20.23
CA ILE A 23 13.50 14.23 21.31
C ILE A 23 14.83 14.97 21.44
N ASN A 24 15.52 15.22 20.32
CA ASN A 24 16.79 15.94 20.33
C ASN A 24 16.66 17.38 20.85
N SER A 25 15.58 18.08 20.50
CA SER A 25 15.33 19.47 20.94
C SER A 25 14.97 19.60 22.42
N LEU A 26 14.37 18.55 23.00
CA LEU A 26 13.90 18.52 24.39
C LEU A 26 14.78 17.62 25.30
N LYS A 27 15.99 17.28 24.83
CA LYS A 27 16.97 16.50 25.61
C LYS A 27 17.18 17.12 26.99
N GLY A 28 17.11 16.27 28.02
CA GLY A 28 17.31 16.65 29.42
C GLY A 28 16.09 17.25 30.11
N LYS A 29 14.98 17.51 29.40
CA LYS A 29 13.71 18.00 30.00
C LYS A 29 12.64 16.92 30.06
N TYR A 30 12.54 16.11 29.02
CA TYR A 30 11.59 15.01 28.94
C TYR A 30 12.31 13.74 28.49
N THR A 31 11.81 12.62 28.96
CA THR A 31 12.24 11.32 28.49
C THR A 31 11.68 11.05 27.09
N PRO A 32 12.35 10.24 26.26
CA PRO A 32 11.81 9.82 24.96
C PRO A 32 10.44 9.17 25.05
N LYS A 33 10.14 8.49 26.17
CA LYS A 33 8.86 7.83 26.43
C LYS A 33 7.72 8.86 26.57
N GLU A 34 7.90 9.87 27.42
CA GLU A 34 6.90 10.94 27.61
C GLU A 34 6.62 11.69 26.31
N ILE A 35 7.66 11.92 25.49
CA ILE A 35 7.50 12.56 24.18
C ILE A 35 6.70 11.68 23.21
N ARG A 36 6.93 10.36 23.19
CA ARG A 36 6.14 9.42 22.38
C ARG A 36 4.68 9.40 22.80
N GLU A 37 4.42 9.23 24.09
CA GLU A 37 3.06 9.15 24.64
C GLU A 37 2.27 10.44 24.32
N TRP A 38 2.93 11.60 24.40
CA TRP A 38 2.31 12.87 24.00
C TRP A 38 2.03 12.95 22.49
N LEU A 39 2.98 12.52 21.66
CA LEU A 39 2.84 12.51 20.20
C LEU A 39 1.75 11.55 19.72
N GLU A 40 1.61 10.39 20.37
CA GLU A 40 0.57 9.40 20.07
C GLU A 40 -0.85 9.93 20.36
N GLY A 41 -1.00 10.86 21.30
CA GLY A 41 -2.26 11.54 21.58
C GLY A 41 -2.59 12.71 20.64
N LEU A 42 -1.74 13.02 19.66
CA LEU A 42 -1.91 14.18 18.78
C LEU A 42 -2.33 13.77 17.37
N ASP A 43 -3.56 14.12 16.97
CA ASP A 43 -4.11 13.81 15.64
C ASP A 43 -3.22 14.31 14.48
N ALA A 44 -2.67 15.52 14.61
CA ALA A 44 -1.80 16.11 13.61
C ALA A 44 -0.52 15.29 13.37
N TYR A 45 -0.08 14.51 14.36
CA TYR A 45 1.06 13.62 14.20
C TYR A 45 0.65 12.24 13.72
N THR A 46 -0.40 11.64 14.30
CA THR A 46 -0.81 10.27 14.00
C THR A 46 -1.33 10.09 12.58
N VAL A 47 -2.06 11.06 12.03
CA VAL A 47 -2.61 11.01 10.65
C VAL A 47 -1.50 11.03 9.60
N HIS A 48 -0.43 11.79 9.84
CA HIS A 48 0.64 12.00 8.86
C HIS A 48 1.86 11.11 9.08
N LYS A 49 1.92 10.37 10.20
CA LYS A 49 2.97 9.39 10.44
C LYS A 49 2.69 8.14 9.61
N PRO A 50 3.54 7.79 8.62
CA PRO A 50 3.35 6.55 7.88
C PRO A 50 3.50 5.36 8.83
N VAL A 51 2.42 4.59 9.00
CA VAL A 51 2.46 3.33 9.74
C VAL A 51 2.54 2.18 8.75
N HIS A 52 3.73 1.61 8.60
CA HIS A 52 3.89 0.37 7.85
C HIS A 52 3.45 -0.80 8.74
N ARG A 53 2.19 -1.22 8.59
CA ARG A 53 1.70 -2.47 9.18
C ARG A 53 1.99 -3.60 8.21
N MET A 54 2.86 -4.53 8.59
CA MET A 54 2.99 -5.81 7.89
C MET A 54 1.82 -6.68 8.34
N PHE A 55 0.93 -7.00 7.41
CA PHE A 55 -0.15 -7.95 7.66
C PHE A 55 0.35 -9.34 7.29
N ASP A 56 0.10 -10.32 8.17
CA ASP A 56 0.36 -11.72 7.83
C ASP A 56 -0.60 -12.14 6.72
N SER A 57 -0.07 -12.27 5.51
CA SER A 57 -0.81 -12.84 4.38
C SER A 57 -0.67 -14.36 4.38
N ASN A 58 -1.76 -15.06 4.08
CA ASN A 58 -1.69 -16.52 3.91
C ASN A 58 -0.73 -16.87 2.76
N ARG A 59 0.18 -17.83 2.98
CA ARG A 59 1.13 -18.24 1.95
C ARG A 59 0.47 -19.27 1.03
N TYR A 60 0.71 -19.14 -0.27
CA TYR A 60 0.31 -20.18 -1.23
C TYR A 60 1.25 -21.39 -1.09
N HIS A 61 0.68 -22.56 -0.80
CA HIS A 61 1.39 -23.84 -0.82
C HIS A 61 1.22 -24.47 -2.21
N VAL A 62 2.17 -24.22 -3.11
CA VAL A 62 2.15 -24.70 -4.50
C VAL A 62 3.33 -25.64 -4.68
N THR A 63 3.10 -26.90 -5.05
CA THR A 63 4.16 -27.93 -5.15
C THR A 63 4.52 -28.21 -6.61
N ASN A 64 3.54 -28.18 -7.51
CA ASN A 64 3.69 -28.50 -8.93
C ASN A 64 3.20 -27.36 -9.83
N ILE A 65 3.61 -27.41 -11.11
CA ILE A 65 3.09 -26.51 -12.14
C ILE A 65 1.60 -26.79 -12.35
N GLY A 66 0.77 -25.77 -12.21
CA GLY A 66 -0.68 -25.87 -12.44
C GLY A 66 -1.52 -26.15 -11.19
N ASP A 67 -0.90 -26.30 -10.01
CA ASP A 67 -1.62 -26.41 -8.72
C ASP A 67 -2.42 -25.14 -8.40
N LEU A 68 -1.92 -23.99 -8.87
CA LEU A 68 -2.60 -22.70 -8.72
C LEU A 68 -2.48 -21.88 -10.00
N TRP A 69 -3.65 -21.51 -10.52
CA TRP A 69 -3.81 -20.61 -11.65
C TRP A 69 -4.35 -19.28 -11.16
N GLN A 70 -3.63 -18.21 -11.48
CA GLN A 70 -4.06 -16.84 -11.26
C GLN A 70 -4.53 -16.26 -12.59
N CYS A 71 -5.76 -15.77 -12.59
CA CYS A 71 -6.33 -15.03 -13.71
C CYS A 71 -6.39 -13.55 -13.34
N ASP A 72 -6.03 -12.68 -14.27
CA ASP A 72 -6.22 -11.24 -14.14
C ASP A 72 -6.86 -10.68 -15.42
N LEU A 73 -7.57 -9.57 -15.29
CA LEU A 73 -8.31 -8.92 -16.36
C LEU A 73 -7.75 -7.50 -16.58
N ILE A 74 -7.09 -7.32 -17.71
CA ILE A 74 -6.54 -6.03 -18.11
C ILE A 74 -7.61 -5.23 -18.84
N ASP A 75 -7.80 -3.97 -18.43
CA ASP A 75 -8.68 -3.01 -19.09
C ASP A 75 -7.91 -2.20 -20.13
N MET A 76 -8.28 -2.35 -21.40
CA MET A 76 -7.64 -1.71 -22.55
C MET A 76 -8.62 -0.86 -23.36
N ARG A 77 -9.78 -0.50 -22.81
CA ARG A 77 -10.80 0.31 -23.50
C ARG A 77 -10.26 1.61 -24.08
N ASN A 78 -9.34 2.25 -23.37
CA ASN A 78 -8.71 3.50 -23.81
C ASN A 78 -7.77 3.31 -25.02
N LEU A 79 -7.33 2.08 -25.28
CA LEU A 79 -6.43 1.71 -26.37
C LEU A 79 -7.16 0.93 -27.47
N LYS A 80 -8.49 0.86 -27.41
CA LYS A 80 -9.34 0.08 -28.31
C LYS A 80 -9.05 0.36 -29.78
N ASP A 81 -8.88 1.63 -30.13
CA ASP A 81 -8.66 2.08 -31.51
C ASP A 81 -7.30 1.64 -32.07
N HIS A 82 -6.35 1.33 -31.17
CA HIS A 82 -5.02 0.82 -31.50
C HIS A 82 -4.87 -0.69 -31.25
N ASN A 83 -5.96 -1.36 -30.85
CA ASN A 83 -5.96 -2.75 -30.41
C ASN A 83 -7.14 -3.52 -31.02
N ASP A 84 -7.42 -3.28 -32.30
CA ASP A 84 -8.41 -4.00 -33.10
C ASP A 84 -9.80 -4.13 -32.45
N GLY A 85 -10.23 -3.12 -31.68
CA GLY A 85 -11.52 -3.15 -31.00
C GLY A 85 -11.56 -3.97 -29.71
N ILE A 86 -10.44 -4.55 -29.28
CA ILE A 86 -10.33 -5.37 -28.06
C ILE A 86 -10.30 -4.44 -26.84
N ASN A 87 -11.34 -4.59 -26.02
CA ASN A 87 -11.53 -3.78 -24.81
C ASN A 87 -10.80 -4.36 -23.59
N TYR A 88 -10.61 -5.67 -23.55
CA TYR A 88 -10.12 -6.37 -22.37
C TYR A 88 -9.18 -7.50 -22.76
N SER A 89 -8.23 -7.85 -21.89
CA SER A 89 -7.42 -9.06 -22.06
C SER A 89 -7.39 -9.82 -20.75
N ILE A 90 -7.75 -11.10 -20.81
CA ILE A 90 -7.54 -12.01 -19.68
C ILE A 90 -6.10 -12.50 -19.76
N THR A 91 -5.39 -12.44 -18.64
CA THR A 91 -4.08 -13.07 -18.50
C THR A 91 -4.20 -14.24 -17.55
N LEU A 92 -3.67 -15.38 -17.97
CA LEU A 92 -3.62 -16.60 -17.19
C LEU A 92 -2.16 -16.88 -16.83
N ARG A 93 -1.90 -17.07 -15.54
CA ARG A 93 -0.58 -17.42 -15.03
C ARG A 93 -0.68 -18.56 -14.04
N ALA A 94 0.02 -19.65 -14.30
CA ALA A 94 0.31 -20.61 -13.24
C ALA A 94 1.42 -20.05 -12.34
N CYS A 95 1.29 -20.16 -11.02
CA CYS A 95 2.20 -19.53 -10.06
C CYS A 95 3.69 -19.87 -10.24
N ILE A 96 4.01 -21.00 -10.88
CA ILE A 96 5.39 -21.50 -11.10
C ILE A 96 5.80 -21.48 -12.59
N ALA A 97 4.91 -21.16 -13.53
CA ALA A 97 5.17 -21.29 -14.98
C ALA A 97 5.05 -19.97 -15.77
N ARG A 98 5.30 -20.08 -17.09
CA ARG A 98 5.22 -18.96 -18.05
C ARG A 98 3.77 -18.48 -18.27
N LYS A 99 3.62 -17.23 -18.71
CA LYS A 99 2.35 -16.49 -18.80
C LYS A 99 1.66 -16.72 -20.15
N MET A 100 0.33 -16.74 -20.18
CA MET A 100 -0.50 -16.67 -21.40
C MET A 100 -1.52 -15.52 -21.31
N ALA A 101 -1.90 -14.96 -22.46
CA ALA A 101 -2.90 -13.91 -22.55
C ALA A 101 -3.94 -14.25 -23.63
N LEU A 102 -5.20 -13.95 -23.36
CA LEU A 102 -6.35 -14.17 -24.23
C LEU A 102 -7.12 -12.85 -24.38
N PRO A 103 -7.25 -12.30 -25.59
CA PRO A 103 -8.01 -11.08 -25.82
C PRO A 103 -9.51 -11.36 -25.74
N ILE A 104 -10.27 -10.45 -25.13
CA ILE A 104 -11.72 -10.53 -25.04
C ILE A 104 -12.39 -9.15 -25.27
N VAL A 105 -13.47 -9.15 -26.04
CA VAL A 105 -14.18 -7.93 -26.41
C VAL A 105 -15.17 -7.50 -25.33
N ARG A 106 -15.72 -8.45 -24.56
CA ARG A 106 -16.76 -8.24 -23.53
C ARG A 106 -16.38 -8.93 -22.22
N LYS A 107 -16.72 -8.32 -21.08
CA LYS A 107 -16.56 -8.87 -19.72
C LYS A 107 -17.71 -9.81 -19.34
N HIS A 108 -18.07 -10.76 -20.20
CA HIS A 108 -19.19 -11.68 -19.93
C HIS A 108 -18.68 -13.12 -19.99
N VAL A 109 -19.21 -13.96 -19.11
CA VAL A 109 -19.01 -15.41 -19.17
C VAL A 109 -19.98 -15.93 -20.23
N GLU A 110 -19.48 -16.39 -21.36
CA GLU A 110 -20.26 -17.32 -22.19
C GLU A 110 -20.28 -18.66 -21.44
N GLY A 111 -21.48 -19.20 -21.20
CA GLY A 111 -21.72 -20.26 -20.22
C GLY A 111 -20.71 -21.42 -20.29
N CYS A 112 -20.30 -21.91 -19.12
CA CYS A 112 -19.46 -23.09 -19.02
C CYS A 112 -20.22 -24.28 -19.64
N PRO A 113 -19.72 -24.93 -20.71
CA PRO A 113 -20.31 -26.18 -21.15
C PRO A 113 -20.11 -27.21 -20.02
N GLU A 114 -21.18 -27.94 -19.69
CA GLU A 114 -21.16 -29.08 -18.76
C GLU A 114 -20.30 -30.23 -19.28
#